data_AF-A0A5S4FAK3-F1
#
_entry.id   AF-A0A5S4FAK3-F1
#
_cell.length_a   1.000
_cell.length_b   1.000
_cell.length_c   1.000
_cell.angle_alpha   90.00
_cell.angle_beta   90.00
_cell.angle_gamma   90.00
#
_symmetry.space_group_name_H-M   'P 1'
#
loop_
_entity.id
_entity.type
_entity.pdbx_description
1 polymer ?
#
loop_
_entity_poly.entity_id
_entity_poly.type
_entity_poly.pdbx_seq_one_letter_code
_entity_poly.pdbx_strand_id
1 'polypeptide(L)'
;MRLWDGTEIAKSIVDQGISQWSTMAEALEQESSRLITQVEDALAAAPWGGGAEGRAFLTAHFRGDGPNRMLTQCADLTKEITDAGTRVRQSVDNTLQTDADIKQNLAAGLTILI
;
A
#
# COMPACT_ATOMS: atom_id res chain seq x y z
N MET A 1 -28.90 -20.68 -1.63
CA MET A 1 -27.72 -19.77 -1.59
C MET A 1 -26.88 -20.12 -2.82
N ARG A 2 -26.80 -19.24 -3.83
CA ARG A 2 -25.88 -19.48 -4.95
C ARG A 2 -24.47 -19.25 -4.44
N LEU A 3 -23.64 -20.29 -4.49
CA LEU A 3 -22.20 -20.14 -4.37
C LEU A 3 -21.74 -19.26 -5.53
N TRP A 4 -20.99 -18.21 -5.24
CA TRP A 4 -20.35 -17.37 -6.24
C TRP A 4 -19.57 -18.24 -7.22
N ASP A 5 -19.82 -18.10 -8.52
CA ASP A 5 -19.24 -18.92 -9.58
C ASP A 5 -18.02 -18.27 -10.25
N GLY A 6 -17.61 -17.10 -9.77
CA GLY A 6 -16.47 -16.35 -10.30
C GLY A 6 -16.77 -15.47 -11.51
N THR A 7 -18.03 -15.40 -11.97
CA THR A 7 -18.39 -14.64 -13.18
C THR A 7 -18.69 -13.16 -12.95
N GLU A 8 -18.88 -12.75 -11.68
CA GLU A 8 -19.17 -11.37 -11.28
C GLU A 8 -18.35 -10.96 -10.06
N ILE A 9 -18.11 -9.67 -9.85
CA ILE A 9 -17.43 -9.21 -8.64
C ILE A 9 -18.40 -9.28 -7.46
N ALA A 10 -18.10 -10.14 -6.49
CA ALA A 10 -18.80 -10.19 -5.22
C ALA A 10 -18.35 -9.03 -4.32
N LYS A 11 -19.01 -7.86 -4.44
CA LYS A 11 -18.61 -6.63 -3.74
C LYS A 11 -18.42 -6.82 -2.23
N SER A 12 -19.28 -7.60 -1.58
CA SER A 12 -19.18 -7.87 -0.14
C SER A 12 -17.89 -8.59 0.25
N ILE A 13 -17.41 -9.53 -0.57
CA ILE A 13 -16.14 -10.25 -0.34
C ILE A 13 -14.96 -9.29 -0.51
N VAL A 14 -15.00 -8.46 -1.57
CA VAL A 14 -13.98 -7.43 -1.80
C VAL A 14 -13.92 -6.44 -0.63
N ASP A 15 -15.07 -5.90 -0.22
CA ASP A 15 -15.15 -4.92 0.86
C ASP A 15 -14.60 -5.50 2.18
N GLN A 16 -14.89 -6.77 2.47
CA GLN A 16 -14.33 -7.48 3.62
C GLN A 16 -12.80 -7.62 3.51
N GLY A 17 -12.29 -8.01 2.34
CA GLY A 17 -10.85 -8.13 2.10
C GLY A 17 -10.12 -6.79 2.22
N ILE A 18 -10.68 -5.71 1.67
CA ILE A 18 -10.09 -4.37 1.79
C ILE A 18 -10.14 -3.88 3.23
N SER A 19 -11.20 -4.18 3.99
CA SER A 19 -11.25 -3.85 5.43
C SER A 19 -10.11 -4.52 6.20
N GLN A 20 -9.86 -5.81 5.95
CA GLN A 20 -8.73 -6.52 6.55
C GLN A 20 -7.38 -5.95 6.11
N TRP A 21 -7.24 -5.63 4.81
CA TRP A 21 -6.05 -4.97 4.27
C TRP A 21 -5.77 -3.64 4.98
N SER A 22 -6.78 -2.78 5.14
CA SER A 22 -6.65 -1.48 5.80
C SER A 22 -6.14 -1.62 7.22
N THR A 23 -6.70 -2.54 8.01
CA THR A 23 -6.23 -2.80 9.38
C THR A 23 -4.76 -3.24 9.43
N MET A 24 -4.35 -4.13 8.53
CA MET A 24 -2.95 -4.59 8.47
C MET A 24 -2.01 -3.47 7.99
N ALA A 25 -2.44 -2.68 7.02
CA ALA A 25 -1.66 -1.56 6.48
C ALA A 25 -1.45 -0.46 7.53
N GLU A 26 -2.48 -0.13 8.33
CA GLU A 26 -2.35 0.81 9.45
C GLU A 26 -1.35 0.31 10.50
N ALA A 27 -1.40 -0.99 10.85
CA ALA A 27 -0.44 -1.58 11.78
C ALA A 27 1.00 -1.53 11.21
N LEU A 28 1.15 -1.83 9.91
CA LEU A 28 2.43 -1.73 9.23
C LEU A 28 2.97 -0.29 9.21
N GLU A 29 2.11 0.69 8.95
CA GLU A 29 2.49 2.12 8.90
C GLU A 29 2.98 2.62 10.25
N GLN A 30 2.27 2.27 11.33
CA GLN A 30 2.67 2.62 12.69
C GLN A 30 4.02 1.99 13.06
N GLU A 31 4.18 0.69 12.79
CA GLU A 31 5.39 -0.04 13.15
C GLU A 31 6.60 0.38 12.31
N SER A 32 6.41 0.59 11.00
CA SER A 32 7.44 1.09 10.09
C SER A 32 7.93 2.46 10.52
N SER A 33 7.00 3.39 10.80
CA SER A 33 7.33 4.73 11.29
C SER A 33 8.13 4.67 12.59
N ARG A 34 7.69 3.83 13.54
CA ARG A 34 8.38 3.63 14.83
C ARG A 34 9.82 3.13 14.63
N LEU A 35 10.02 2.15 13.76
CA LEU A 35 11.34 1.56 13.51
C LEU A 35 12.27 2.53 12.76
N ILE A 36 11.74 3.27 11.78
CA ILE A 36 12.50 4.31 11.06
C ILE A 36 13.03 5.34 12.04
N THR A 37 12.17 5.89 12.91
CA THR A 37 12.58 6.87 13.92
C THR A 37 13.65 6.30 14.87
N GLN A 38 13.53 5.04 15.29
CA GLN A 38 14.54 4.42 16.15
C GLN A 38 15.92 4.31 15.49
N VAL A 39 15.95 4.04 14.19
CA VAL A 39 17.21 4.01 13.43
C VAL A 39 17.75 5.43 13.27
N GLU A 40 16.91 6.41 12.92
CA GLU A 40 17.31 7.81 12.81
C GLU A 40 17.92 8.34 14.12
N ASP A 41 17.28 8.06 15.25
CA ASP A 41 17.78 8.43 16.58
C ASP A 41 19.12 7.77 16.89
N ALA A 42 19.27 6.48 16.57
CA ALA A 42 20.52 5.75 16.78
C ALA A 42 21.66 6.28 15.91
N LEU A 43 21.37 6.70 14.66
CA LEU A 43 22.34 7.32 13.77
C LEU A 43 22.69 8.73 14.26
N ALA A 44 21.72 9.51 14.72
CA ALA A 44 21.92 10.86 15.24
C ALA A 44 22.75 10.88 16.53
N ALA A 45 22.63 9.85 17.38
CA ALA A 45 23.45 9.69 18.57
C ALA A 45 24.95 9.55 18.28
N ALA A 46 25.31 9.19 17.03
CA ALA A 46 26.69 9.06 16.55
C ALA A 46 27.66 8.36 17.53
N PRO A 47 27.32 7.16 18.05
CA PRO A 47 28.11 6.49 19.10
C PRO A 47 29.54 6.13 18.67
N TRP A 48 29.81 6.12 17.37
CA TRP A 48 31.12 5.87 16.78
C TRP A 48 32.13 7.01 16.99
N GLY A 49 31.67 8.21 17.39
CA GLY A 49 32.53 9.34 17.72
C GLY A 49 33.30 9.94 16.53
N GLY A 50 34.16 10.92 16.83
CA GLY A 50 34.92 11.67 15.81
C GLY A 50 36.33 11.14 15.50
N GLY A 51 36.74 10.04 16.12
CA GLY A 51 38.07 9.43 15.97
C GLY A 51 38.35 8.89 14.55
N ALA A 52 39.54 8.35 14.33
CA ALA A 52 39.89 7.78 13.02
C ALA A 52 38.95 6.61 12.66
N GLU A 53 38.61 5.80 13.66
CA GLU A 53 37.68 4.67 13.59
C GLU A 53 36.26 5.15 13.28
N GLY A 54 35.79 6.20 13.96
CA GLY A 54 34.46 6.77 13.73
C GLY A 54 34.31 7.38 12.33
N ARG A 55 35.36 8.04 11.81
CA ARG A 55 35.38 8.56 10.43
C ARG A 55 35.42 7.44 9.39
N ALA A 56 36.16 6.37 9.65
CA ALA A 56 36.19 5.19 8.78
C ALA A 56 34.82 4.50 8.74
N PHE A 57 34.17 4.37 9.90
CA PHE A 57 32.80 3.85 9.98
C PHE A 57 31.82 4.72 9.18
N LEU A 58 31.81 6.04 9.39
CA LEU A 58 30.95 6.96 8.64
C LEU A 58 31.12 6.79 7.12
N THR A 59 32.38 6.75 6.67
CA THR A 59 32.70 6.61 5.25
C THR A 59 32.19 5.29 4.67
N ALA A 60 32.33 4.18 5.40
CA ALA A 60 31.89 2.87 4.94
C ALA A 60 30.36 2.71 5.05
N HIS A 61 29.78 3.10 6.18
CA HIS A 61 28.38 2.89 6.52
C HIS A 61 27.45 3.78 5.68
N PHE A 62 27.82 5.05 5.44
CA PHE A 62 27.03 6.00 4.65
C PHE A 62 27.42 6.06 3.17
N ARG A 63 28.23 5.10 2.69
CA ARG A 63 28.62 5.04 1.29
C ARG A 63 27.38 4.84 0.41
N GLY A 64 27.15 5.75 -0.54
CA GLY A 64 26.01 5.67 -1.44
C GLY A 64 24.67 5.91 -0.75
N ASP A 65 24.65 6.87 0.19
CA ASP A 65 23.51 7.25 1.05
C ASP A 65 23.12 6.21 2.12
N GLY A 66 23.75 5.03 2.09
CA GLY A 66 23.81 4.09 3.21
C GLY A 66 22.43 3.76 3.81
N PRO A 67 22.28 3.85 5.16
CA PRO A 67 21.02 3.59 5.83
C PRO A 67 19.88 4.50 5.39
N ASN A 68 20.15 5.75 5.02
CA ASN A 68 19.09 6.71 4.66
C ASN A 68 18.29 6.19 3.47
N ARG A 69 18.97 5.64 2.46
CA ARG A 69 18.32 5.02 1.31
C ARG A 69 17.40 3.87 1.69
N MET A 70 17.84 3.02 2.62
CA MET A 70 17.03 1.92 3.14
C MET A 70 15.79 2.45 3.88
N LEU A 71 15.96 3.47 4.71
CA LEU A 71 14.85 4.10 5.45
C LEU A 71 13.83 4.73 4.50
N THR A 72 14.27 5.44 3.48
CA THR A 72 13.40 5.98 2.43
C THR A 72 12.64 4.87 1.71
N GLN A 73 13.32 3.79 1.31
CA GLN A 73 12.67 2.65 0.66
C GLN A 73 11.64 1.95 1.55
N CYS A 74 11.90 1.84 2.86
CA CYS A 74 10.93 1.33 3.82
C CYS A 74 9.69 2.23 3.90
N ALA A 75 9.88 3.55 3.99
CA ALA A 75 8.77 4.50 4.02
C ALA A 75 7.93 4.45 2.73
N ASP A 76 8.59 4.43 1.57
CA ASP A 76 7.95 4.37 0.26
C ASP A 76 7.14 3.07 0.10
N LEU A 77 7.73 1.92 0.45
CA LEU A 77 7.04 0.63 0.36
C LEU A 77 5.84 0.55 1.30
N THR A 78 5.98 1.03 2.53
CA THR A 78 4.87 1.12 3.49
C THR A 78 3.74 1.96 2.89
N LYS A 79 4.06 3.12 2.31
CA LYS A 79 3.07 3.98 1.65
C LYS A 79 2.39 3.29 0.47
N GLU A 80 3.15 2.61 -0.39
CA GLU A 80 2.61 1.90 -1.55
C GLU A 80 1.61 0.81 -1.15
N ILE A 81 1.90 0.08 -0.06
CA ILE A 81 1.03 -0.94 0.54
C ILE A 81 -0.25 -0.30 1.08
N THR A 82 -0.14 0.77 1.86
CA THR A 82 -1.31 1.49 2.40
C THR A 82 -2.22 2.00 1.29
N ASP A 83 -1.64 2.61 0.25
CA ASP A 83 -2.39 3.19 -0.87
C ASP A 83 -3.04 2.11 -1.78
N ALA A 84 -2.54 0.87 -1.77
CA ALA A 84 -3.03 -0.21 -2.63
C ALA A 84 -4.51 -0.56 -2.36
N GLY A 85 -4.93 -0.58 -1.10
CA GLY A 85 -6.32 -0.90 -0.73
C GLY A 85 -7.32 0.08 -1.34
N THR A 86 -6.99 1.38 -1.35
CA THR A 86 -7.81 2.42 -1.97
C THR A 86 -7.89 2.25 -3.49
N ARG A 87 -6.77 1.95 -4.15
CA ARG A 87 -6.73 1.71 -5.61
C ARG A 87 -7.59 0.51 -6.01
N VAL A 88 -7.54 -0.57 -5.22
CA VAL A 88 -8.38 -1.75 -5.45
C VAL A 88 -9.87 -1.42 -5.29
N ARG A 89 -10.24 -0.68 -4.23
CA ARG A 89 -11.63 -0.23 -4.02
C ARG A 89 -12.16 0.53 -5.23
N GLN A 90 -11.42 1.55 -5.67
CA GLN A 90 -11.78 2.37 -6.82
C GLN A 90 -11.92 1.55 -8.10
N SER A 91 -11.01 0.61 -8.34
CA SER A 91 -11.05 -0.25 -9.53
C SER A 91 -12.29 -1.15 -9.55
N VAL A 92 -12.68 -1.68 -8.39
CA VAL A 92 -13.88 -2.51 -8.24
C VAL A 92 -15.15 -1.69 -8.43
N ASP A 93 -15.24 -0.52 -7.79
CA ASP A 93 -16.41 0.36 -7.92
C ASP A 93 -16.60 0.81 -9.38
N ASN A 94 -15.51 1.18 -10.07
CA ASN A 94 -15.55 1.54 -11.50
C ASN A 94 -16.02 0.38 -12.38
N THR A 95 -15.57 -0.84 -12.10
CA THR A 95 -15.97 -2.03 -12.85
C THR A 95 -17.46 -2.33 -12.66
N LEU A 96 -17.93 -2.31 -11.42
CA LEU A 96 -19.34 -2.54 -11.09
C LEU A 96 -20.26 -1.48 -11.71
N GLN A 97 -19.84 -0.22 -11.72
CA GLN A 97 -20.57 0.85 -12.39
C GLN A 97 -20.64 0.62 -13.90
N THR A 98 -19.52 0.27 -14.53
CA THR A 98 -19.47 -0.03 -15.97
C THR A 98 -20.42 -1.19 -16.32
N ASP A 99 -20.45 -2.26 -15.52
CA ASP A 99 -21.36 -3.38 -15.71
C ASP A 99 -22.83 -2.95 -15.59
N ALA A 100 -23.16 -2.05 -14.65
CA ALA A 100 -24.51 -1.51 -14.49
C ALA A 100 -24.92 -0.67 -15.70
N ASP A 101 -24.03 0.19 -16.20
CA ASP A 101 -24.28 1.04 -17.36
C ASP A 101 -24.49 0.20 -18.64
N ILE A 102 -23.68 -0.84 -18.84
CA ILE A 102 -23.84 -1.78 -19.96
C ILE A 102 -25.20 -2.48 -19.89
N LYS A 103 -25.59 -3.00 -18.71
CA LYS A 103 -26.89 -3.66 -18.52
C LYS A 103 -28.05 -2.71 -18.80
N GLN A 104 -27.96 -1.46 -18.34
CA GLN A 104 -28.98 -0.44 -18.60
C GLN A 104 -29.10 -0.12 -20.09
N ASN A 105 -27.98 0.06 -20.78
CA ASN A 105 -27.95 0.35 -22.22
C ASN A 105 -28.52 -0.80 -23.06
N LEU A 106 -28.20 -2.06 -22.72
CA LEU A 106 -28.75 -3.23 -23.39
C LEU A 106 -30.28 -3.34 -23.18
N ALA A 107 -30.76 -3.09 -21.96
CA ALA A 107 -32.20 -3.09 -21.67
C ALA A 107 -32.94 -1.98 -22.43
N ALA A 108 -32.35 -0.78 -22.51
CA ALA A 108 -32.92 0.33 -23.28
C ALA A 108 -32.96 0.03 -24.79
N GLY A 109 -31.90 -0.53 -25.36
CA GLY A 109 -31.85 -0.93 -26.77
C GLY A 109 -32.86 -2.02 -27.14
N LEU A 110 -33.10 -2.98 -26.25
CA LEU A 110 -34.13 -4.00 -26.41
C LEU A 110 -35.55 -3.43 -26.37
N THR A 111 -35.79 -2.38 -25.59
CA THR A 111 -37.11 -1.74 -25.46
C THR A 111 -37.49 -0.92 -26.71
N ILE A 112 -36.50 -0.46 -27.50
CA ILE A 112 -36.74 0.30 -28.75
C ILE A 112 -37.15 -0.63 -29.92
N LEU A 113 -36.87 -1.93 -29.83
CA LEU A 113 -37.06 -2.92 -30.91
C LEU A 113 -38.37 -3.73 -30.78
N ILE A 114 -39.20 -3.49 -29.75
CA ILE A 114 -40.50 -4.14 -29.51
C ILE A 114 -41.60 -3.10 -29.63
#